data_AF-A0A2P5D502-F1
#
_entry.id   AF-A0A2P5D502-F1
#
_cell.length_a   1.000
_cell.length_b   1.000
_cell.length_c   1.000
_cell.angle_alpha   90.00
_cell.angle_beta   90.00
_cell.angle_gamma   90.00
#
_symmetry.space_group_name_H-M   'P 1'
#
loop_
_entity.id
_entity.type
_entity.pdbx_description
1 polymer ?
#
loop_
_entity_poly.entity_id
_entity_poly.type
_entity_poly.pdbx_seq_one_letter_code
_entity_poly.pdbx_strand_id
1 'polypeptide(L)'
;MWKDVKKEDIELILNRMEVKFDYPWSDAFFMNSIEQSMMAYLHDWCNMMQNHFTKMRSKRDIAFLKVNPYKNVPFDHWNILCDRFDSQELEGNPETEELISLIDYFKSCHLKPFGWQNEYTQEKYVEMVMSRAEVLTQTQSRAQSEFGDSASSTESVVGLEQVEEFQIMSKALGIRSRTQKGLGALSRLKSIGR
;
A
#
# COMPACT_ATOMS: atom_id res chain seq x y z
N MET A 1 -15.96 -8.64 17.58
CA MET A 1 -15.93 -8.92 19.03
C MET A 1 -16.36 -7.71 19.87
N TRP A 2 -17.34 -6.93 19.38
CA TRP A 2 -17.97 -5.79 20.09
C TRP A 2 -19.50 -5.76 19.87
N LYS A 3 -20.05 -6.78 19.20
CA LYS A 3 -21.47 -6.82 18.78
C LYS A 3 -22.43 -6.97 19.96
N ASP A 4 -21.93 -7.50 21.08
CA ASP A 4 -22.71 -7.78 22.29
C ASP A 4 -22.46 -6.75 23.41
N VAL A 5 -21.64 -5.72 23.16
CA VAL A 5 -21.36 -4.66 24.12
C VAL A 5 -22.43 -3.58 23.96
N LYS A 6 -23.06 -3.18 25.07
CA LYS A 6 -24.08 -2.13 25.05
C LYS A 6 -23.48 -0.81 24.63
N LYS A 7 -24.25 0.01 23.91
CA LYS A 7 -23.77 1.29 23.38
C LYS A 7 -23.30 2.23 24.50
N GLU A 8 -23.99 2.20 25.64
CA GLU A 8 -23.65 3.01 26.83
C GLU A 8 -22.29 2.63 27.40
N ASP A 9 -21.93 1.33 27.37
CA ASP A 9 -20.64 0.84 27.84
C ASP A 9 -19.51 1.25 26.88
N ILE A 10 -19.77 1.25 25.57
CA ILE A 10 -18.81 1.74 24.55
C ILE A 10 -18.56 3.25 24.75
N GLU A 11 -19.62 4.06 24.89
CA GLU A 11 -19.49 5.49 25.18
C GLU A 11 -18.76 5.74 26.50
N LEU A 12 -19.04 4.96 27.54
CA LEU A 12 -18.34 5.07 28.82
C LEU A 12 -16.84 4.75 28.69
N ILE A 13 -16.48 3.73 27.90
CA ILE A 13 -15.08 3.38 27.64
C ILE A 13 -14.38 4.49 26.85
N LEU A 14 -15.01 5.02 25.79
CA LEU A 14 -14.46 6.11 24.98
C LEU A 14 -14.27 7.38 25.81
N ASN A 15 -15.29 7.79 26.57
CA ASN A 15 -15.18 8.92 27.50
C ASN A 15 -14.08 8.71 28.55
N ARG A 16 -13.91 7.49 29.06
CA ARG A 16 -12.81 7.16 29.98
C ARG A 16 -11.44 7.18 29.32
N MET A 17 -11.33 6.82 28.05
CA MET A 17 -10.07 6.93 27.30
C MET A 17 -9.73 8.39 27.05
N GLU A 18 -10.70 9.18 26.62
CA GLU A 18 -10.55 10.62 26.35
C GLU A 18 -10.16 11.41 27.61
N VAL A 19 -10.73 11.09 28.78
CA VAL A 19 -10.36 11.72 30.05
C VAL A 19 -8.99 11.24 30.58
N LYS A 20 -8.57 10.01 30.26
CA LYS A 20 -7.33 9.42 30.81
C LYS A 20 -6.09 9.69 29.97
N PHE A 21 -6.27 9.96 28.69
CA PHE A 21 -5.18 10.16 27.75
C PHE A 21 -5.32 11.55 27.12
N ASP A 22 -4.43 12.45 27.52
CA ASP A 22 -4.25 13.72 26.82
C ASP A 22 -3.57 13.41 25.47
N TYR A 23 -4.40 13.24 24.44
CA TYR A 23 -3.92 12.97 23.09
C TYR A 23 -3.44 14.28 22.49
N PRO A 24 -2.16 14.37 22.08
CA PRO A 24 -1.64 15.59 21.47
C PRO A 24 -2.12 15.65 20.01
N TRP A 25 -3.39 15.94 19.79
CA TRP A 25 -4.01 16.09 18.46
C TRP A 25 -3.34 17.18 17.62
N SER A 26 -2.71 18.16 18.28
CA SER A 26 -1.91 19.22 17.64
C SER A 26 -0.48 18.79 17.28
N ASP A 27 -0.01 17.61 17.71
CA ASP A 27 1.30 17.08 17.35
C ASP A 27 1.25 16.36 16.00
N ALA A 28 1.87 16.99 15.00
CA ALA A 28 1.93 16.46 13.64
C ALA A 28 2.58 15.07 13.55
N PHE A 29 3.56 14.75 14.40
CA PHE A 29 4.19 13.43 14.40
C PHE A 29 3.25 12.35 14.93
N PHE A 30 2.48 12.68 15.98
CA PHE A 30 1.50 11.77 16.55
C PHE A 30 0.38 11.47 15.55
N MET A 31 -0.18 12.50 14.91
CA MET A 31 -1.22 12.34 13.90
C MET A 31 -0.74 11.55 12.69
N ASN A 32 0.46 11.84 12.18
CA ASN A 32 1.06 11.08 11.09
C ASN A 32 1.27 9.60 11.47
N SER A 33 1.66 9.30 12.72
CA SER A 33 1.78 7.92 13.20
C SER A 33 0.44 7.18 13.25
N ILE A 34 -0.64 7.85 13.66
CA ILE A 34 -1.99 7.27 13.65
C ILE A 34 -2.43 7.00 12.21
N GLU A 35 -2.30 7.99 11.34
CA GLU A 35 -2.68 7.89 9.94
C GLU A 35 -1.92 6.74 9.25
N GLN A 36 -0.60 6.64 9.46
CA GLN A 36 0.21 5.54 8.94
C GLN A 36 -0.24 4.17 9.45
N SER A 37 -0.57 4.06 10.75
CA SER A 37 -1.06 2.83 11.33
C SER A 37 -2.42 2.42 10.72
N MET A 38 -3.33 3.38 10.56
CA MET A 38 -4.62 3.16 9.92
C MET A 38 -4.46 2.76 8.46
N MET A 39 -3.55 3.41 7.72
CA MET A 39 -3.25 3.07 6.32
C MET A 39 -2.63 1.68 6.20
N ALA A 40 -1.72 1.30 7.10
CA ALA A 40 -1.15 -0.04 7.11
C ALA A 40 -2.22 -1.11 7.38
N TYR A 41 -3.09 -0.88 8.37
CA TYR A 41 -4.20 -1.78 8.66
C TYR A 41 -5.17 -1.91 7.47
N LEU A 42 -5.54 -0.80 6.84
CA LEU A 42 -6.39 -0.80 5.65
C LEU A 42 -5.75 -1.52 4.48
N HIS A 43 -4.45 -1.35 4.28
CA HIS A 43 -3.70 -2.02 3.23
C HIS A 43 -3.66 -3.54 3.47
N ASP A 44 -3.32 -3.98 4.68
CA ASP A 44 -3.31 -5.40 5.04
C ASP A 44 -4.70 -6.03 4.90
N TRP A 45 -5.74 -5.32 5.32
CA TRP A 45 -7.12 -5.75 5.15
C TRP A 45 -7.51 -5.87 3.66
N CYS A 46 -7.18 -4.88 2.83
CA CYS A 46 -7.39 -4.95 1.37
C CYS A 46 -6.66 -6.14 0.75
N ASN A 47 -5.41 -6.39 1.14
CA ASN A 47 -4.63 -7.53 0.65
C ASN A 47 -5.25 -8.87 1.06
N MET A 48 -5.72 -8.99 2.30
CA MET A 48 -6.42 -10.19 2.75
C MET A 48 -7.70 -10.45 1.94
N MET A 49 -8.45 -9.38 1.63
CA MET A 49 -9.66 -9.43 0.82
C MET A 49 -9.38 -9.83 -0.62
N GLN A 50 -8.37 -9.23 -1.25
CA GLN A 50 -7.94 -9.54 -2.60
C GLN A 50 -7.44 -10.99 -2.70
N ASN A 51 -6.61 -11.44 -1.76
CA ASN A 51 -6.15 -12.83 -1.71
C ASN A 51 -7.30 -13.83 -1.58
N HIS A 52 -8.33 -13.49 -0.79
CA HIS A 52 -9.54 -14.31 -0.72
C HIS A 52 -10.28 -14.36 -2.05
N PHE A 53 -10.45 -13.19 -2.68
CA PHE A 53 -11.10 -13.07 -3.99
C PHE A 53 -10.37 -13.91 -5.05
N THR A 54 -9.05 -13.77 -5.20
CA THR A 54 -8.24 -14.54 -6.17
C THR A 54 -8.29 -16.05 -5.90
N LYS A 55 -8.21 -16.47 -4.62
CA LYS A 55 -8.32 -17.88 -4.23
C LYS A 55 -9.69 -18.49 -4.58
N MET A 56 -10.73 -17.68 -4.64
CA MET A 56 -12.08 -18.12 -4.94
C MET A 56 -12.40 -17.99 -6.44
N ARG A 57 -11.92 -16.95 -7.13
CA ARG A 57 -12.03 -16.74 -8.58
C ARG A 57 -11.44 -17.89 -9.37
N SER A 58 -10.30 -18.43 -8.91
CA SER A 58 -9.67 -19.62 -9.51
C SER A 58 -10.50 -20.90 -9.42
N LYS A 59 -11.56 -20.93 -8.61
CA LYS A 59 -12.37 -22.13 -8.35
C LYS A 59 -13.82 -22.01 -8.80
N ARG A 60 -14.34 -20.80 -8.97
CA ARG A 60 -15.77 -20.53 -9.13
C ARG A 60 -16.01 -19.25 -9.91
N ASP A 61 -17.18 -19.18 -10.55
CA ASP A 61 -17.66 -18.00 -11.28
C ASP A 61 -17.87 -16.79 -10.34
N ILE A 62 -17.76 -15.58 -10.90
CA ILE A 62 -17.93 -14.32 -10.18
C ILE A 62 -19.32 -14.17 -9.55
N ALA A 63 -20.35 -14.72 -10.21
CA ALA A 63 -21.70 -14.77 -9.64
C ALA A 63 -21.72 -15.50 -8.29
N PHE A 64 -20.91 -16.55 -8.15
CA PHE A 64 -20.74 -17.27 -6.89
C PHE A 64 -19.98 -16.43 -5.85
N LEU A 65 -18.98 -15.65 -6.26
CA LEU A 65 -18.22 -14.79 -5.35
C LEU A 65 -19.10 -13.71 -4.72
N LYS A 66 -19.94 -13.08 -5.52
CA LYS A 66 -20.83 -12.00 -5.06
C LYS A 66 -21.78 -12.47 -3.97
N VAL A 67 -22.24 -13.73 -4.01
CA VAL A 67 -23.15 -14.28 -2.99
C VAL A 67 -22.46 -14.79 -1.72
N ASN A 68 -21.12 -14.79 -1.67
CA ASN A 68 -20.33 -15.29 -0.54
C ASN A 68 -19.30 -14.24 -0.05
N PRO A 69 -19.74 -13.25 0.77
CA PRO A 69 -18.86 -12.21 1.26
C PRO A 69 -17.75 -12.75 2.18
N TYR A 70 -16.59 -12.07 2.15
CA TYR A 70 -15.53 -12.32 3.12
C TYR A 70 -16.02 -12.03 4.54
N LYS A 71 -15.47 -12.76 5.52
CA LYS A 71 -15.97 -12.77 6.91
C LYS A 71 -16.13 -11.36 7.46
N ASN A 72 -17.34 -11.07 7.96
CA ASN A 72 -17.73 -9.80 8.59
C ASN A 72 -17.78 -8.58 7.65
N VAL A 73 -17.74 -8.77 6.33
CA VAL A 73 -17.95 -7.68 5.37
C VAL A 73 -19.43 -7.63 5.00
N PRO A 74 -20.09 -6.47 5.20
CA PRO A 74 -21.44 -6.25 4.71
C PRO A 74 -21.57 -6.57 3.21
N PHE A 75 -22.71 -7.12 2.81
CA PHE A 75 -22.91 -7.63 1.44
C PHE A 75 -22.79 -6.53 0.37
N ASP A 76 -23.36 -5.36 0.66
CA ASP A 76 -23.27 -4.15 -0.16
C ASP A 76 -21.82 -3.70 -0.38
N HIS A 77 -21.02 -3.65 0.70
CA HIS A 77 -19.59 -3.34 0.61
C HIS A 77 -18.81 -4.41 -0.15
N TRP A 78 -19.15 -5.69 0.05
CA TRP A 78 -18.53 -6.79 -0.66
C TRP A 78 -18.77 -6.72 -2.16
N ASN A 79 -20.00 -6.40 -2.58
CA ASN A 79 -20.33 -6.31 -4.00
C ASN A 79 -19.51 -5.21 -4.70
N ILE A 80 -19.35 -4.04 -4.07
CA ILE A 80 -18.49 -2.96 -4.57
C ILE A 80 -17.04 -3.42 -4.69
N LEU A 81 -16.54 -4.19 -3.72
CA LEU A 81 -15.19 -4.71 -3.75
C LEU A 81 -15.00 -5.78 -4.84
N CYS A 82 -15.99 -6.65 -5.05
CA CYS A 82 -15.96 -7.59 -6.17
C CYS A 82 -15.90 -6.87 -7.51
N ASP A 83 -16.73 -5.83 -7.72
CA ASP A 83 -16.68 -5.05 -8.96
C ASP A 83 -15.31 -4.38 -9.14
N ARG A 84 -14.72 -3.86 -8.07
CA ARG A 84 -13.37 -3.28 -8.10
C ARG A 84 -12.28 -4.31 -8.38
N PHE A 85 -12.36 -5.51 -7.81
CA PHE A 85 -11.38 -6.56 -8.04
C PHE A 85 -11.53 -7.24 -9.41
N ASP A 86 -12.72 -7.22 -9.99
CA ASP A 86 -12.97 -7.70 -11.34
C ASP A 86 -12.72 -6.64 -12.41
N SER A 87 -12.61 -5.37 -12.01
CA SER A 87 -12.19 -4.30 -12.91
C SER A 87 -10.75 -4.52 -13.35
N GLN A 88 -10.56 -4.55 -14.67
CA GLN A 88 -9.29 -4.81 -15.35
C GLN A 88 -8.17 -3.79 -15.00
N GLU A 89 -8.50 -2.69 -14.32
CA GLU A 89 -7.53 -1.71 -13.80
C GLU A 89 -6.50 -2.28 -12.81
N LEU A 90 -6.79 -3.43 -12.20
CA LEU A 90 -5.87 -4.15 -11.30
C LEU A 90 -5.29 -5.43 -11.92
N GLU A 91 -5.77 -5.81 -13.10
CA GLU A 91 -5.26 -6.95 -13.83
C GLU A 91 -3.98 -6.45 -14.53
N GLY A 92 -2.83 -7.02 -14.14
CA GLY A 92 -1.60 -6.92 -14.92
C GLY A 92 -1.85 -7.31 -16.37
N ASN A 93 -0.92 -6.99 -17.28
CA ASN A 93 -1.12 -7.24 -18.71
C ASN A 93 -1.65 -8.67 -18.95
N PRO A 94 -2.89 -8.84 -19.47
CA PRO A 94 -3.52 -10.16 -19.56
C PRO A 94 -2.77 -11.13 -20.48
N GLU A 95 -1.87 -10.63 -21.33
CA GLU A 95 -0.99 -11.45 -22.18
C GLU A 95 0.32 -11.86 -21.49
N THR A 96 0.78 -11.12 -20.47
CA THR A 96 2.09 -11.34 -19.84
C THR A 96 2.01 -11.86 -18.40
N GLU A 97 0.84 -11.83 -17.74
CA GLU A 97 0.68 -12.08 -16.29
C GLU A 97 1.57 -11.18 -15.38
N GLU A 98 2.29 -10.23 -15.96
CA GLU A 98 3.16 -9.31 -15.24
C GLU A 98 2.31 -8.26 -14.52
N LEU A 99 2.54 -8.14 -13.21
CA LEU A 99 1.96 -7.10 -12.38
C LEU A 99 2.26 -5.72 -12.99
N ILE A 100 1.28 -4.82 -12.95
CA ILE A 100 1.48 -3.41 -13.32
C ILE A 100 2.69 -2.87 -12.54
N SER A 101 3.63 -2.27 -13.27
CA SER A 101 4.77 -1.52 -12.70
C SER A 101 4.29 -0.57 -11.61
N LEU A 102 5.00 -0.51 -10.49
CA LEU A 102 4.65 0.38 -9.38
C LEU A 102 4.61 1.85 -9.83
N ILE A 103 5.45 2.22 -10.79
CA ILE A 103 5.52 3.56 -11.36
C ILE A 103 4.30 3.84 -12.25
N ASP A 104 3.85 2.85 -13.01
CA ASP A 104 2.63 2.97 -13.83
C ASP A 104 1.36 2.97 -12.97
N TYR A 105 1.33 2.20 -11.89
CA TYR A 105 0.28 2.28 -10.88
C TYR A 105 0.22 3.66 -10.22
N PHE A 106 1.39 4.26 -9.89
CA PHE A 106 1.45 5.63 -9.37
C PHE A 106 0.82 6.62 -10.37
N LYS A 107 1.12 6.48 -11.67
CA LYS A 107 0.50 7.29 -12.72
C LYS A 107 -1.01 7.08 -12.78
N SER A 108 -1.52 5.84 -12.77
CA SER A 108 -2.97 5.59 -12.85
C SER A 108 -3.75 6.21 -11.68
N CYS A 109 -3.12 6.24 -10.49
CA CYS A 109 -3.71 6.83 -9.31
C CYS A 109 -3.85 8.37 -9.42
N HIS A 110 -2.82 9.03 -9.96
CA HIS A 110 -2.68 10.49 -9.92
C HIS A 110 -2.94 11.22 -11.24
N LEU A 111 -2.97 10.51 -12.37
CA LEU A 111 -3.31 11.07 -13.68
C LEU A 111 -4.83 10.96 -13.91
N LYS A 112 -5.49 12.11 -14.04
CA LYS A 112 -6.91 12.22 -14.37
C LYS A 112 -7.09 12.58 -15.85
N PRO A 113 -8.32 12.50 -16.41
CA PRO A 113 -8.57 12.91 -17.79
C PRO A 113 -8.14 14.36 -18.11
N PHE A 114 -8.13 15.23 -17.10
CA PHE A 114 -7.71 16.63 -17.22
C PHE A 114 -6.24 16.89 -16.85
N GLY A 115 -5.44 15.85 -16.62
CA GLY A 115 -4.02 15.95 -16.28
C GLY A 115 -3.69 15.46 -14.86
N TRP A 116 -2.48 15.81 -14.39
CA TRP A 116 -1.98 15.42 -13.07
C TRP A 116 -2.78 16.07 -11.95
N GLN A 117 -2.98 15.33 -10.85
CA GLN A 117 -3.73 15.83 -9.70
C GLN A 117 -3.10 17.08 -9.07
N ASN A 118 -1.77 17.17 -9.04
CA ASN A 118 -1.02 18.35 -8.63
C ASN A 118 0.41 18.31 -9.20
N GLU A 119 1.09 19.46 -9.18
CA GLU A 119 2.48 19.62 -9.67
C GLU A 119 3.45 18.67 -8.97
N TYR A 120 3.32 18.49 -7.65
CA TYR A 120 4.15 17.57 -6.88
C TYR A 120 4.07 16.13 -7.42
N THR A 121 2.87 15.58 -7.68
CA THR A 121 2.72 14.22 -8.22
C THR A 121 3.31 14.08 -9.61
N GLN A 122 3.22 15.13 -10.43
CA GLN A 122 3.84 15.15 -11.75
C GLN A 122 5.36 15.12 -11.64
N GLU A 123 5.96 15.98 -10.81
CA GLU A 123 7.40 16.02 -10.56
C GLU A 123 7.92 14.69 -10.04
N LYS A 124 7.21 14.08 -9.07
CA LYS A 124 7.60 12.77 -8.51
C LYS A 124 7.51 11.65 -9.52
N TYR A 125 6.51 11.64 -10.39
CA TYR A 125 6.46 10.67 -11.48
C TYR A 125 7.64 10.84 -12.44
N VAL A 126 7.97 12.08 -12.83
CA VAL A 126 9.13 12.37 -13.70
C VAL A 126 10.42 11.88 -13.05
N GLU A 127 10.61 12.13 -11.75
CA GLU A 127 11.77 11.65 -10.98
C GLU A 127 11.87 10.12 -10.96
N MET A 128 10.74 9.41 -10.80
CA MET A 128 10.70 7.95 -10.85
C MET A 128 11.06 7.39 -12.22
N VAL A 129 10.48 7.96 -13.29
CA VAL A 129 10.74 7.53 -14.67
C VAL A 129 12.21 7.74 -15.03
N MET A 130 12.79 8.89 -14.64
CA MET A 130 14.21 9.15 -14.83
C MET A 130 15.09 8.16 -14.06
N SER A 131 14.78 7.90 -12.80
CA SER A 131 15.53 6.95 -11.97
C SER A 131 15.45 5.53 -12.52
N ARG A 132 14.29 5.10 -13.04
CA ARG A 132 14.13 3.80 -13.72
C ARG A 132 15.05 3.71 -14.95
N ALA A 133 15.11 4.75 -15.77
CA ALA A 133 15.99 4.78 -16.93
C ALA A 133 17.49 4.71 -16.54
N GLU A 134 17.88 5.39 -15.46
CA GLU A 134 19.24 5.34 -14.93
C GLU A 134 19.63 3.95 -14.45
N VAL A 135 18.76 3.30 -13.65
CA VAL A 135 18.98 1.94 -13.14
C VAL A 135 19.07 0.93 -14.29
N LEU A 136 18.17 1.01 -15.27
CA LEU A 136 18.21 0.14 -16.45
C LEU A 136 19.53 0.29 -17.23
N THR A 137 19.98 1.53 -17.42
CA THR A 137 21.27 1.82 -18.10
C THR A 137 22.45 1.27 -17.31
N GLN A 138 22.43 1.41 -15.97
CA GLN A 138 23.48 0.89 -15.09
C GLN A 138 23.52 -0.65 -15.13
N THR A 139 22.38 -1.31 -14.99
CA THR A 139 22.26 -2.77 -15.04
C THR A 139 22.74 -3.33 -16.39
N GLN A 140 22.38 -2.66 -17.48
CA GLN A 140 22.86 -3.01 -18.82
C GLN A 140 24.39 -2.88 -18.94
N SER A 141 24.97 -1.77 -18.44
CA SER A 141 26.43 -1.56 -18.47
C SER A 141 27.19 -2.62 -17.67
N ARG A 142 26.64 -3.04 -16.52
CA ARG A 142 27.21 -4.07 -15.66
C ARG A 142 27.17 -5.45 -16.33
N ALA A 143 26.03 -5.81 -16.92
CA ALA A 143 25.88 -7.07 -17.64
C ALA A 143 26.88 -7.19 -18.80
N GLN A 144 27.18 -6.10 -19.50
CA GLN A 144 28.19 -6.08 -20.58
C GLN A 144 29.63 -6.15 -20.07
N SER A 145 29.92 -5.63 -18.88
CA SER A 145 31.24 -5.72 -18.24
C SER A 145 31.55 -7.12 -17.72
N GLU A 146 30.55 -7.86 -17.23
CA GLU A 146 30.74 -9.18 -16.59
C GLU A 146 30.75 -10.34 -17.61
N PHE A 147 30.33 -10.10 -18.87
CA PHE A 147 30.29 -11.11 -19.94
C PHE A 147 31.66 -11.50 -20.54
N GLY A 148 32.75 -11.15 -19.87
CA GLY A 148 34.13 -11.42 -20.31
C GLY A 148 34.56 -12.88 -20.22
N ASP A 149 33.97 -13.69 -19.34
CA ASP A 149 34.24 -15.13 -19.25
C ASP A 149 33.12 -15.84 -18.47
N SER A 150 32.65 -16.97 -18.98
CA SER A 150 31.79 -17.97 -18.32
C SER A 150 30.29 -17.97 -18.67
N ALA A 151 29.80 -19.19 -18.85
CA ALA A 151 28.62 -19.56 -19.62
C ALA A 151 27.28 -19.29 -18.92
N SER A 152 26.36 -18.68 -19.69
CA SER A 152 24.89 -18.86 -19.67
C SER A 152 24.25 -19.12 -18.30
N SER A 153 24.09 -18.07 -17.48
CA SER A 153 23.15 -18.10 -16.36
C SER A 153 21.81 -17.51 -16.79
N THR A 154 20.87 -18.36 -17.17
CA THR A 154 19.44 -18.07 -17.31
C THR A 154 18.81 -18.02 -15.92
N GLU A 155 19.00 -16.91 -15.21
CA GLU A 155 18.25 -16.63 -13.98
C GLU A 155 17.27 -15.49 -14.23
N SER A 156 16.02 -15.72 -13.81
CA SER A 156 14.82 -14.98 -14.19
C SER A 156 14.89 -13.48 -13.89
N VAL A 157 14.82 -12.66 -14.95
CA VAL A 157 14.76 -11.19 -14.92
C VAL A 157 13.49 -10.66 -14.21
N VAL A 158 12.43 -11.48 -14.15
CA VAL A 158 11.07 -11.08 -13.73
C VAL A 158 10.98 -10.63 -12.26
N GLY A 159 11.94 -11.02 -11.40
CA GLY A 159 11.97 -10.63 -9.99
C GLY A 159 12.76 -9.36 -9.68
N LEU A 160 13.71 -8.96 -10.55
CA LEU A 160 14.61 -7.83 -10.27
C LEU A 160 13.89 -6.49 -10.41
N GLU A 161 12.99 -6.39 -11.39
CA GLU A 161 12.36 -5.13 -11.79
C GLU A 161 11.45 -4.56 -10.69
N GLN A 162 10.70 -5.40 -9.97
CA GLN A 162 9.85 -4.94 -8.86
C GLN A 162 10.65 -4.44 -7.65
N VAL A 163 11.76 -5.10 -7.33
CA VAL A 163 12.60 -4.73 -6.17
C VAL A 163 13.24 -3.36 -6.41
N GLU A 164 13.66 -3.08 -7.65
CA GLU A 164 14.24 -1.80 -8.05
C GLU A 164 13.20 -0.68 -8.09
N GLU A 165 12.01 -0.92 -8.64
CA GLU A 165 10.93 0.07 -8.68
C GLU A 165 10.50 0.53 -7.27
N PHE A 166 10.44 -0.38 -6.30
CA PHE A 166 10.14 -0.01 -4.91
C PHE A 166 11.18 0.94 -4.33
N GLN A 167 12.47 0.73 -4.63
CA GLN A 167 13.55 1.61 -4.19
C GLN A 167 13.48 2.97 -4.89
N ILE A 168 13.25 2.99 -6.19
CA ILE A 168 13.06 4.20 -7.00
C ILE A 168 11.92 5.04 -6.42
N MET A 169 10.77 4.40 -6.18
CA MET A 169 9.58 5.07 -5.68
C MET A 169 9.80 5.60 -4.25
N SER A 170 10.49 4.84 -3.41
CA SER A 170 10.86 5.26 -2.05
C SER A 170 11.85 6.43 -2.04
N LYS A 171 12.77 6.50 -3.01
CA LYS A 171 13.70 7.63 -3.16
C LYS A 171 12.97 8.87 -3.65
N ALA A 172 12.15 8.72 -4.70
CA ALA A 172 11.43 9.83 -5.32
C ALA A 172 10.40 10.45 -4.38
N LEU A 173 9.55 9.65 -3.74
CA LEU A 173 8.54 10.16 -2.78
C LEU A 173 9.16 10.68 -1.48
N GLY A 174 10.49 10.57 -1.36
CA GLY A 174 11.22 10.71 -0.13
C GLY A 174 11.03 9.49 0.75
N ILE A 175 12.01 9.26 1.61
CA ILE A 175 11.86 8.32 2.71
C ILE A 175 10.76 8.92 3.59
N ARG A 176 9.50 8.52 3.36
CA ARG A 176 8.48 8.59 4.41
C ARG A 176 9.19 8.03 5.62
N SER A 177 9.29 8.81 6.69
CA SER A 177 10.09 8.54 7.88
C SER A 177 9.60 7.29 8.62
N ARG A 178 9.68 6.14 7.97
CA ARG A 178 9.97 4.87 8.56
C ARG A 178 11.31 5.07 9.23
N THR A 179 11.25 5.39 10.52
CA THR A 179 12.33 5.10 11.45
C THR A 179 13.48 6.12 11.43
N GLN A 180 13.27 7.31 12.00
CA GLN A 180 14.27 7.80 12.95
C GLN A 180 13.98 7.13 14.31
N LYS A 181 14.27 5.82 14.43
CA LYS A 181 14.44 5.19 15.76
C LYS A 181 15.77 5.70 16.29
N GLY A 182 15.73 6.86 16.93
CA GLY A 182 16.93 7.44 17.52
C GLY A 182 16.69 8.86 17.98
N LEU A 183 16.54 9.00 19.31
CA LEU A 183 16.73 10.23 20.09
C LEU A 183 15.58 11.25 20.11
N GLY A 184 14.35 10.77 20.25
CA GLY A 184 13.30 11.53 20.94
C GLY A 184 12.64 10.63 21.95
N ALA A 185 12.68 10.96 23.24
CA ALA A 185 11.84 10.26 24.20
C ALA A 185 10.39 10.40 23.72
N LEU A 186 9.77 9.31 23.30
CA LEU A 186 8.31 9.22 23.15
C LEU A 186 7.73 9.91 24.38
N SER A 187 7.00 11.03 24.19
CA SER A 187 6.37 11.76 25.26
C SER A 187 5.59 10.75 26.10
N ARG A 188 6.15 10.38 27.27
CA ARG A 188 5.51 9.41 28.15
C ARG A 188 4.16 10.02 28.47
N LEU A 189 3.08 9.37 28.02
CA LEU A 189 1.72 9.71 28.41
C LEU A 189 1.71 9.84 29.93
N LYS A 190 1.61 11.08 30.42
CA LYS A 190 1.53 11.34 31.85
C LYS A 190 0.12 10.96 32.25
N SER A 191 -0.02 9.91 33.06
CA SER A 191 -1.28 9.65 33.74
C SER A 191 -1.61 10.88 34.59
N ILE A 192 -2.74 11.52 34.31
CA ILE A 192 -3.28 12.56 35.19
C ILE A 192 -3.61 11.87 36.52
N GLY A 193 -2.85 12.23 37.57
CA GLY A 193 -3.07 11.73 38.92
C GLY A 193 -4.47 12.08 39.40
N ARG A 194 -5.10 11.14 40.11
CA ARG A 194 -6.42 11.30 40.72
C ARG A 194 -6.42 12.35 41.83
#